data_AF-A0A7Y7D128-F1
#
_entry.id   AF-A0A7Y7D128-F1
#
_cell.length_a   1.000
_cell.length_b   1.000
_cell.length_c   1.000
_cell.angle_alpha   90.00
_cell.angle_beta   90.00
_cell.angle_gamma   90.00
#
_symmetry.space_group_name_H-M   'P 1'
#
loop_
_entity.id
_entity.type
_entity.pdbx_description
1 polymer ?
#
loop_
_entity_poly.entity_id
_entity_poly.type
_entity_poly.pdbx_seq_one_letter_code
_entity_poly.pdbx_strand_id
1 'polypeptide(L)' 'VQNIDLMNMAGFCRNCLARWYQEAANERGIDMGKTEAREIYYGMTMDEWKANYQTEASAEKQAAFEVAFKENVTDKH' A
#
# COMPACT_ATOMS: atom_id res chain seq x y z
N VAL A 1 3.50 12.36 -0.71
CA VAL A 1 2.18 11.82 -1.12
C VAL A 1 1.89 10.58 -0.32
N GLN A 2 0.87 10.60 0.53
CA GLN A 2 0.54 9.49 1.43
C GLN A 2 -0.18 8.36 0.67
N ASN A 3 -0.13 7.14 1.20
CA ASN A 3 -0.88 6.03 0.62
C ASN A 3 -2.39 6.27 0.62
N ILE A 4 -2.89 7.03 1.60
CA ILE A 4 -4.30 7.41 1.68
C ILE A 4 -4.72 8.29 0.51
N ASP A 5 -3.86 9.24 0.11
CA ASP A 5 -4.10 10.10 -1.04
C ASP A 5 -4.14 9.28 -2.33
N LEU A 6 -3.21 8.31 -2.47
CA LEU A 6 -3.14 7.44 -3.65
C LEU A 6 -4.36 6.52 -3.77
N MET A 7 -4.83 5.95 -2.65
CA MET A 7 -6.05 5.13 -2.65
C MET A 7 -7.27 5.96 -3.04
N ASN A 8 -7.42 7.17 -2.48
CA ASN A 8 -8.56 8.03 -2.76
C ASN A 8 -8.60 8.51 -4.21
N MET A 9 -7.44 8.73 -4.83
CA MET A 9 -7.36 9.24 -6.20
C MET A 9 -7.39 8.13 -7.27
N ALA A 10 -6.68 7.03 -7.04
CA ALA A 10 -6.37 6.04 -8.08
C ALA A 10 -6.83 4.62 -7.73
N GLY A 11 -7.34 4.38 -6.51
CA GLY A 11 -7.78 3.06 -6.06
C GLY A 11 -6.63 2.06 -5.76
N PHE A 12 -5.38 2.50 -5.84
CA PHE A 12 -4.21 1.70 -5.44
C PHE A 12 -3.15 2.58 -4.77
N CYS A 13 -2.29 1.97 -3.94
CA CYS A 13 -1.18 2.65 -3.30
C CYS A 13 0.09 1.80 -3.33
N ARG A 14 1.16 2.29 -2.70
CA ARG A 14 2.46 1.61 -2.62
C ARG A 14 2.35 0.20 -2.01
N ASN A 15 1.44 0.00 -1.06
CA ASN A 15 1.19 -1.33 -0.49
C ASN A 15 0.56 -2.31 -1.48
N CYS A 16 -0.28 -1.82 -2.41
CA CYS A 16 -0.85 -2.66 -3.47
C CYS A 16 0.24 -3.12 -4.43
N LEU A 17 1.17 -2.22 -4.76
CA LEU A 17 2.30 -2.50 -5.66
C LEU A 17 3.28 -3.48 -5.03
N ALA A 18 3.60 -3.32 -3.74
CA ALA A 18 4.39 -4.29 -2.99
C ALA A 18 3.74 -5.68 -2.96
N ARG A 19 2.41 -5.77 -2.81
CA ARG A 19 1.68 -7.04 -2.89
C ARG A 19 1.79 -7.67 -4.28
N TRP A 20 1.55 -6.92 -5.34
CA TRP A 20 1.64 -7.47 -6.70
C TRP A 20 3.06 -7.91 -7.05
N TYR A 21 4.08 -7.20 -6.56
CA TYR A 21 5.47 -7.60 -6.71
C TYR A 21 5.76 -8.93 -5.99
N GLN A 22 5.30 -9.08 -4.75
CA GLN A 22 5.39 -10.32 -3.98
C GLN A 22 4.67 -11.48 -4.67
N GLU A 23 3.45 -11.25 -5.16
CA GLU A 23 2.67 -12.26 -5.90
C GLU A 23 3.40 -12.70 -7.17
N ALA A 24 3.91 -11.74 -7.96
CA ALA A 24 4.67 -12.05 -9.17
C ALA A 24 6.01 -12.76 -8.89
N ALA A 25 6.68 -12.45 -7.78
CA ALA A 25 7.89 -13.15 -7.35
C ALA A 25 7.57 -14.62 -7.00
N ASN A 26 6.52 -14.83 -6.21
CA ASN A 26 6.06 -16.17 -5.82
C ASN A 26 5.63 -17.01 -7.02
N GLU A 27 4.92 -16.41 -8.00
CA GLU A 27 4.57 -17.07 -9.27
C GLU A 27 5.79 -17.51 -10.08
N ARG A 28 6.92 -16.81 -9.92
CA ARG A 28 8.20 -17.14 -10.57
C ARG A 28 9.07 -18.08 -9.73
N GLY A 29 8.55 -18.59 -8.61
CA GLY A 29 9.26 -19.50 -7.71
C GLY A 29 10.31 -18.80 -6.82
N ILE A 30 10.26 -17.47 -6.71
CA ILE A 30 11.09 -16.69 -5.80
C ILE A 30 10.28 -16.53 -4.52
N ASP A 31 10.69 -17.20 -3.43
CA ASP A 31 10.04 -17.04 -2.14
C ASP A 31 10.28 -15.61 -1.63
N MET A 32 9.21 -14.82 -1.63
CA MET A 32 9.28 -13.43 -1.21
C MET A 32 8.26 -13.13 -0.11
N GLY A 33 8.77 -12.61 1.00
CA GLY A 33 7.96 -12.18 2.12
C GLY A 33 7.22 -10.87 1.85
N LYS A 34 6.06 -10.67 2.49
CA LYS A 34 5.32 -9.39 2.44
C LYS A 34 6.14 -8.19 2.93
N THR A 35 6.99 -8.40 3.93
CA THR A 35 7.85 -7.34 4.48
C THR A 35 8.96 -6.99 3.49
N GLU A 36 9.63 -8.00 2.94
CA GLU A 36 10.68 -7.84 1.94
C GLU A 36 10.18 -7.10 0.70
N ALA A 37 9.02 -7.50 0.15
CA ALA A 37 8.45 -6.82 -1.01
C ALA A 37 8.08 -5.35 -0.72
N ARG A 38 7.69 -5.04 0.52
CA ARG A 38 7.45 -3.66 0.96
C ARG A 38 8.76 -2.89 1.04
N GLU A 39 9.79 -3.41 1.68
CA GLU A 39 11.09 -2.74 1.77
C GLU A 39 11.68 -2.43 0.39
N ILE A 40 11.59 -3.38 -0.54
CA ILE A 40 11.99 -3.17 -1.95
C ILE A 40 11.21 -2.01 -2.58
N TYR A 41 9.91 -1.94 -2.33
CA TYR A 41 9.05 -0.92 -2.94
C TYR A 41 9.18 0.45 -2.27
N TYR A 42 9.42 0.51 -0.96
CA TYR A 42 9.63 1.75 -0.21
C TYR A 42 11.07 2.26 -0.29
N GLY A 43 12.03 1.40 -0.67
CA GLY A 43 13.47 1.74 -0.71
C GLY A 43 14.09 1.99 0.67
N MET A 44 13.36 1.67 1.74
CA MET A 44 13.73 1.84 3.14
C MET A 44 12.85 0.94 4.00
N THR A 45 13.21 0.76 5.26
CA THR A 45 12.38 -0.02 6.19
C THR A 45 11.03 0.67 6.41
N MET A 46 10.00 -0.13 6.72
CA MET A 46 8.69 0.44 7.05
C MET A 46 8.77 1.42 8.22
N ASP A 47 9.63 1.16 9.19
CA ASP A 47 9.77 2.03 10.37
C ASP A 47 10.45 3.36 10.03
N GLU A 48 11.48 3.34 9.18
CA GLU A 48 12.08 4.56 8.64
C GLU A 48 11.09 5.36 7.78
N TRP A 49 10.27 4.68 6.98
CA TRP A 49 9.27 5.37 6.17
C TRP A 49 8.20 6.03 7.03
N LYS A 50 7.72 5.33 8.07
CA LYS A 50 6.76 5.89 9.01
C LYS A 50 7.33 7.08 9.76
N ALA A 51 8.57 6.96 10.27
CA ALA A 51 9.24 8.03 11.00
C ALA A 51 9.47 9.29 10.16
N ASN A 52 9.82 9.14 8.88
CA ASN A 52 10.19 10.26 8.02
C ASN A 52 9.03 10.84 7.21
N TYR A 53 7.98 10.06 6.93
CA TYR A 53 6.96 10.43 5.93
C TYR A 53 5.51 10.20 6.35
N GLN A 54 5.23 9.46 7.43
CA GLN A 54 3.86 9.24 7.88
C GLN A 54 3.41 10.38 8.80
N THR A 55 2.68 11.34 8.24
CA THR A 55 1.95 12.35 9.02
C THR A 55 0.54 11.87 9.34
N GLU A 56 -0.05 12.38 10.42
CA GLU A 56 -1.44 12.06 10.79
C GLU A 56 -2.40 12.44 9.64
N ALA A 57 -3.23 11.50 9.21
CA ALA A 57 -4.22 11.75 8.17
C ALA A 57 -5.46 12.42 8.81
N SER A 58 -5.96 13.50 8.20
CA SER A 58 -7.19 14.15 8.67
C SER A 58 -8.38 13.18 8.61
N ALA A 59 -9.39 13.41 9.46
CA ALA A 59 -10.59 12.58 9.51
C ALA A 59 -11.29 12.44 8.14
N GLU A 60 -11.30 13.51 7.34
CA GLU A 60 -11.85 13.49 5.98
C GLU A 60 -11.09 12.54 5.05
N LYS A 61 -9.75 12.50 5.13
CA LYS A 61 -8.94 11.57 4.33
C LYS A 61 -9.16 10.12 4.75
N GLN A 62 -9.38 9.88 6.04
CA GLN A 62 -9.70 8.56 6.59
C GLN A 62 -11.06 8.06 6.08
N ALA A 63 -12.10 8.89 6.14
CA ALA A 63 -13.42 8.55 5.61
C ALA A 63 -13.40 8.26 4.10
N ALA A 64 -12.69 9.10 3.32
CA ALA A 64 -12.53 8.86 1.88
C ALA A 64 -11.77 7.56 1.57
N PHE A 65 -10.81 7.17 2.42
CA PHE A 65 -10.09 5.90 2.27
C PHE A 65 -10.98 4.70 2.52
N GLU A 66 -11.88 4.74 3.51
CA GLU A 66 -12.82 3.64 3.74
C GLU A 66 -13.71 3.41 2.52
N VAL A 67 -14.22 4.49 1.92
CA VAL A 67 -15.02 4.43 0.67
C VAL A 67 -14.18 3.87 -0.48
N ALA A 68 -13.01 4.44 -0.73
CA ALA A 68 -12.14 4.02 -1.82
C ALA A 68 -11.65 2.58 -1.64
N PHE A 69 -11.37 2.15 -0.41
CA PHE A 69 -10.99 0.77 -0.10
C PHE A 69 -12.15 -0.19 -0.37
N LYS A 70 -13.36 0.16 0.05
CA LYS A 70 -14.54 -0.67 -0.17
C LYS A 70 -14.82 -0.87 -1.66
N GLU A 71 -14.85 0.21 -2.44
CA GLU A 71 -15.15 0.18 -3.87
C GLU A 71 -14.08 -0.53 -4.72
N ASN A 72 -12.81 -0.46 -4.31
CA ASN A 72 -11.69 -0.97 -5.11
C ASN A 72 -11.10 -2.29 -4.62
N VAL A 73 -11.37 -2.69 -3.38
CA VAL A 73 -10.73 -3.86 -2.75
C VAL A 73 -11.75 -4.90 -2.29
N THR A 74 -12.85 -4.52 -1.62
CA THR A 74 -13.79 -5.52 -1.05
C THR A 74 -14.99 -5.83 -1.93
N ASP A 75 -15.55 -4.84 -2.63
CA ASP A 75 -16.83 -5.01 -3.34
C ASP A 75 -16.67 -5.46 -4.81
N LYS A 76 -15.45 -5.83 -5.24
CA LYS A 76 -15.14 -6.32 -6.60
C LYS A 76 -14.88 -7.84 -6.70
N HIS A 77 -15.26 -8.61 -5.69
CA HIS A 77 -15.19 -10.08 -5.73
C HIS A 77 -16.57 -10.73 -5.63
#